data_AF-A0A0G1R8X4-F1
#
_entry.id   AF-A0A0G1R8X4-F1
#
_cell.length_a   1.000
_cell.length_b   1.000
_cell.length_c   1.000
_cell.angle_alpha   90.00
_cell.angle_beta   90.00
_cell.angle_gamma   90.00
#
_symmetry.space_group_name_H-M   'P 1'
#
loop_
_entity.id
_entity.type
_entity.pdbx_description
1 polymer ?
#
loop_
_entity_poly.entity_id
_entity_poly.type
_entity_poly.pdbx_seq_one_letter_code
_entity_poly.pdbx_strand_id
1 'polypeptide(L)'
;MDKEKKIKLLGEVFEKMKSGHPITGDNAACSVISEPISYITVYNWLQEFPELREQYRAMREESKHTRMSSAGRISVATKREMLKRVIAYIAEGYTVRGKHSAVLRASKELNIKPVHWQTVHVWLRRDFNELKESYLAAKEARKRHTELKRKAME
;
A
#
# COMPACT_ATOMS: atom_id res chain seq x y z
N MET A 1 21.76 -23.32 -15.55
CA MET A 1 20.50 -23.90 -15.07
C MET A 1 19.56 -24.07 -16.24
N ASP A 2 19.05 -25.28 -16.35
CA ASP A 2 18.10 -25.82 -17.32
C ASP A 2 16.71 -25.16 -17.21
N LYS A 3 16.01 -25.12 -18.35
CA LYS A 3 14.72 -24.42 -18.51
C LYS A 3 13.67 -24.91 -17.52
N GLU A 4 13.53 -26.22 -17.36
CA GLU A 4 12.56 -26.84 -16.47
C GLU A 4 12.77 -26.43 -15.02
N LYS A 5 14.03 -26.41 -14.56
CA LYS A 5 14.36 -25.97 -13.21
C LYS A 5 14.03 -24.49 -12.97
N LYS A 6 14.28 -23.60 -13.95
CA LYS A 6 13.87 -22.19 -13.85
C LYS A 6 12.36 -22.03 -13.72
N ILE A 7 11.58 -22.73 -14.54
CA ILE A 7 10.11 -22.68 -14.52
C ILE A 7 9.57 -23.21 -13.20
N LYS A 8 10.12 -24.33 -12.70
CA LYS A 8 9.74 -24.89 -11.40
C LYS A 8 9.92 -23.90 -10.25
N LEU A 9 11.09 -23.26 -10.17
CA LEU A 9 11.37 -22.27 -9.14
C LEU A 9 10.47 -21.02 -9.27
N LEU A 10 10.14 -20.57 -10.48
CA LEU A 10 9.15 -19.51 -10.68
C LEU A 10 7.77 -19.91 -10.17
N GLY A 11 7.35 -21.16 -10.41
CA GLY A 11 6.10 -21.71 -9.89
C GLY A 11 6.06 -21.68 -8.36
N GLU A 12 7.15 -22.10 -7.70
CA GLU A 12 7.27 -22.02 -6.25
C GLU A 12 7.18 -20.57 -5.75
N VAL A 13 7.79 -19.61 -6.44
CA VAL A 13 7.67 -18.18 -6.12
C VAL A 13 6.21 -17.73 -6.21
N PHE A 14 5.48 -18.14 -7.25
CA PHE A 14 4.08 -17.76 -7.42
C PHE A 14 3.19 -18.33 -6.30
N GLU A 15 3.38 -19.58 -5.90
CA GLU A 15 2.67 -20.19 -4.77
C GLU A 15 2.97 -19.46 -3.44
N LYS A 16 4.23 -19.05 -3.23
CA LYS A 16 4.60 -18.23 -2.08
C LYS A 16 3.95 -16.84 -2.12
N MET A 17 3.88 -16.21 -3.29
CA MET A 17 3.16 -14.95 -3.45
C MET A 17 1.67 -15.09 -3.16
N LYS A 18 1.04 -16.19 -3.59
CA LYS A 18 -0.38 -16.49 -3.35
C LYS A 18 -0.68 -16.68 -1.86
N SER A 19 0.22 -17.34 -1.14
CA SER A 19 0.18 -17.47 0.33
C SER A 19 0.54 -16.19 1.09
N GLY A 20 0.79 -15.09 0.38
CA GLY A 20 0.91 -13.75 0.97
C GLY A 20 2.34 -13.29 1.23
N HIS A 21 3.36 -14.05 0.82
CA HIS A 21 4.75 -13.61 0.91
C HIS A 21 5.00 -12.42 -0.04
N PRO A 22 5.67 -11.35 0.41
CA PRO A 22 6.03 -10.23 -0.46
C PRO A 22 7.08 -10.67 -1.49
N ILE A 23 7.16 -10.01 -2.65
CA ILE A 23 8.23 -10.32 -3.61
C ILE A 23 9.61 -9.82 -3.15
N THR A 24 9.66 -8.81 -2.29
CA THR A 24 10.89 -8.23 -1.75
C THR A 24 10.75 -7.86 -0.27
N GLY A 25 11.88 -7.89 0.44
CA GLY A 25 11.97 -7.66 1.89
C GLY A 25 12.15 -8.96 2.66
N ASP A 26 11.98 -8.89 3.98
CA ASP A 26 12.09 -10.07 4.84
C ASP A 26 10.97 -11.07 4.55
N ASN A 27 11.29 -12.37 4.60
CA ASN A 27 10.41 -13.46 4.18
C ASN A 27 9.86 -13.31 2.75
N ALA A 28 10.67 -12.75 1.84
CA ALA A 28 10.29 -12.64 0.43
C ALA A 28 9.97 -14.01 -0.19
N ALA A 29 9.03 -14.05 -1.12
CA ALA A 29 8.63 -15.25 -1.84
C ALA A 29 9.86 -15.96 -2.43
N CYS A 30 10.78 -15.20 -3.05
CA CYS A 30 12.01 -15.74 -3.63
C CYS A 30 13.05 -16.23 -2.62
N SER A 31 12.93 -15.87 -1.34
CA SER A 31 13.86 -16.30 -0.28
C SER A 31 13.36 -17.48 0.54
N VAL A 32 12.11 -17.93 0.35
CA VAL A 32 11.47 -19.01 1.14
C VAL A 32 11.02 -20.19 0.26
N ILE A 33 11.44 -20.22 -1.01
CA ILE A 33 11.31 -21.38 -1.89
C ILE A 33 12.41 -22.42 -1.59
N SER A 34 12.33 -23.59 -2.24
CA SER A 34 13.28 -24.70 -2.02
C SER A 34 14.74 -24.31 -2.29
N GLU A 35 14.99 -23.52 -3.34
CA GLU A 35 16.30 -22.98 -3.69
C GLU A 35 16.21 -21.46 -3.78
N PRO A 36 16.56 -20.71 -2.72
CA PRO A 36 16.41 -19.27 -2.68
C PRO A 36 17.13 -18.55 -3.83
N ILE A 37 16.42 -17.63 -4.46
CA ILE A 37 16.94 -16.82 -5.57
C ILE A 37 16.75 -15.33 -5.30
N SER A 38 17.54 -14.51 -5.98
CA SER A 38 17.39 -13.06 -5.89
C SER A 38 16.14 -12.57 -6.63
N TYR A 39 15.60 -11.43 -6.22
CA TYR A 39 14.49 -10.80 -6.94
C TYR A 39 14.87 -10.47 -8.40
N ILE A 40 16.14 -10.11 -8.64
CA ILE A 40 16.67 -9.79 -9.98
C ILE A 40 16.59 -11.03 -10.87
N THR A 41 16.95 -12.19 -10.31
CA THR A 41 16.88 -13.49 -10.99
C THR A 41 15.46 -13.81 -11.45
N VAL A 42 14.46 -13.55 -10.60
CA VAL A 42 13.04 -13.72 -10.97
C VAL A 42 12.68 -12.85 -12.18
N TYR A 43 13.06 -11.56 -12.19
CA TYR A 43 12.76 -10.68 -13.33
C TYR A 43 13.47 -11.11 -14.61
N ASN A 44 14.73 -11.56 -14.52
CA ASN A 44 15.47 -12.04 -15.68
C ASN A 44 14.82 -13.29 -16.27
N TRP A 45 14.39 -14.26 -15.45
CA TRP A 45 13.71 -15.44 -15.98
C TRP A 45 12.32 -15.13 -16.51
N LEU A 46 11.58 -14.21 -15.89
CA LEU A 46 10.34 -13.70 -16.47
C LEU A 46 10.58 -13.01 -17.82
N GLN A 47 11.79 -12.48 -18.07
CA GLN A 47 12.13 -11.97 -19.39
C GLN A 47 12.28 -13.08 -20.42
N GLU A 48 12.90 -14.19 -20.02
CA GLU A 48 13.10 -15.40 -20.83
C GLU A 48 11.79 -16.19 -21.07
N PHE A 49 10.80 -16.11 -20.17
CA PHE A 49 9.51 -16.80 -20.27
C PHE A 49 8.33 -15.81 -20.27
N PRO A 50 8.04 -15.15 -21.41
CA PRO A 50 6.97 -14.16 -21.53
C PRO A 50 5.59 -14.67 -21.09
N GLU A 51 5.31 -15.95 -21.32
CA GLU A 51 4.07 -16.63 -20.95
C GLU A 51 3.78 -16.61 -19.44
N LEU A 52 4.84 -16.59 -18.61
CA LEU A 52 4.72 -16.52 -17.15
C LEU A 52 4.58 -15.08 -16.62
N ARG A 53 4.81 -14.05 -17.47
CA ARG A 53 4.71 -12.65 -17.04
C ARG A 53 3.29 -12.25 -16.67
N GLU A 54 2.29 -12.75 -17.41
CA GLU A 54 0.88 -12.45 -17.11
C GLU A 54 0.44 -13.08 -15.79
N GLN A 55 0.82 -14.35 -15.58
CA GLN A 55 0.57 -15.03 -14.31
C GLN A 55 1.24 -14.30 -13.13
N TYR A 56 2.50 -13.88 -13.29
CA TYR A 56 3.18 -13.09 -12.28
C TYR A 56 2.47 -11.76 -11.98
N ARG A 57 1.96 -11.07 -13.01
CA ARG A 57 1.19 -9.82 -12.82
C ARG A 57 -0.11 -10.07 -12.04
N ALA A 58 -0.85 -11.11 -12.39
CA ALA A 58 -2.08 -11.49 -11.70
C ALA A 58 -1.80 -11.84 -10.22
N MET A 59 -0.82 -12.70 -9.97
CA MET A 59 -0.39 -13.08 -8.61
C MET A 59 0.10 -11.88 -7.80
N ARG A 60 0.79 -10.93 -8.44
CA ARG A 60 1.23 -9.70 -7.77
C ARG A 60 0.05 -8.83 -7.34
N GLU A 61 -1.01 -8.79 -8.12
CA GLU A 61 -2.23 -8.07 -7.77
C GLU A 61 -2.97 -8.77 -6.63
N GLU A 62 -3.19 -10.09 -6.74
CA GLU A 62 -3.82 -10.89 -5.68
C GLU A 62 -3.04 -10.82 -4.35
N SER A 63 -1.70 -10.87 -4.41
CA SER A 63 -0.85 -10.75 -3.22
C SER A 63 -1.03 -9.42 -2.49
N LYS A 64 -1.55 -8.37 -3.12
CA LYS A 64 -1.88 -7.12 -2.40
C LYS A 64 -3.00 -7.37 -1.37
N HIS A 65 -3.89 -8.32 -1.64
CA HIS A 65 -5.03 -8.66 -0.82
C HIS A 65 -4.75 -9.76 0.20
N THR A 66 -3.86 -10.71 -0.11
CA THR A 66 -3.52 -11.86 0.76
C THR A 66 -2.22 -11.69 1.56
N ARG A 67 -1.59 -10.51 1.52
CA ARG A 67 -0.32 -10.20 2.18
C ARG A 67 -0.28 -10.57 3.66
N MET A 68 0.77 -11.31 4.05
CA MET A 68 1.01 -11.68 5.45
C MET A 68 1.25 -10.45 6.34
N SER A 69 0.73 -10.50 7.58
CA SER A 69 0.93 -9.47 8.61
C SER A 69 2.41 -9.27 9.00
N SER A 70 3.23 -10.32 8.84
CA SER A 70 4.67 -10.35 9.13
C SER A 70 5.52 -9.49 8.18
N ALA A 71 4.98 -9.01 7.06
CA ALA A 71 5.70 -8.18 6.09
C ALA A 71 5.97 -6.74 6.58
N GLY A 72 5.61 -6.39 7.83
CA GLY A 72 5.87 -5.09 8.44
C GLY A 72 5.18 -3.90 7.73
N ARG A 73 4.26 -4.17 6.80
CA ARG A 73 3.61 -3.19 5.94
C ARG A 73 2.12 -3.15 6.22
N ILE A 74 1.57 -1.95 6.33
CA ILE A 74 0.15 -1.70 6.58
C ILE A 74 -0.70 -2.39 5.48
N SER A 75 -1.68 -3.20 5.90
CA SER A 75 -2.58 -3.93 5.00
C SER A 75 -3.38 -2.98 4.10
N VAL A 76 -3.83 -3.44 2.93
CA VAL A 76 -4.67 -2.63 2.02
C VAL A 76 -5.95 -2.17 2.70
N ALA A 77 -6.58 -3.03 3.51
CA ALA A 77 -7.77 -2.68 4.29
C ALA A 77 -7.46 -1.55 5.29
N THR A 78 -6.37 -1.68 6.05
CA THR A 78 -5.94 -0.66 7.01
C THR A 78 -5.57 0.65 6.32
N LYS A 79 -4.91 0.62 5.14
CA LYS A 79 -4.64 1.83 4.35
C LYS A 79 -5.93 2.53 3.92
N ARG A 80 -6.91 1.77 3.40
CA ARG A 80 -8.21 2.28 2.96
C ARG A 80 -8.93 2.96 4.12
N GLU A 81 -8.99 2.28 5.26
CA GLU A 81 -9.62 2.81 6.47
C GLU A 81 -8.89 4.06 7.00
N MET A 82 -7.55 4.04 6.99
CA MET A 82 -6.74 5.21 7.33
C MET A 82 -7.05 6.40 6.43
N LEU A 83 -7.18 6.20 5.12
CA LEU A 83 -7.53 7.26 4.19
C LEU A 83 -8.93 7.83 4.46
N LYS A 84 -9.93 6.99 4.70
CA LYS A 84 -11.29 7.43 5.05
C LYS A 84 -11.28 8.31 6.30
N ARG A 85 -10.57 7.88 7.36
CA ARG A 85 -10.43 8.67 8.60
C ARG A 85 -9.68 9.98 8.39
N VAL A 86 -8.58 9.96 7.63
CA VAL A 86 -7.85 11.18 7.29
C VAL A 86 -8.76 12.17 6.55
N ILE A 87 -9.56 11.71 5.59
CA ILE A 87 -10.51 12.55 4.85
C ILE A 87 -11.56 13.14 5.80
N ALA A 88 -12.15 12.33 6.69
CA ALA A 88 -13.11 12.79 7.69
C ALA A 88 -12.50 13.88 8.60
N TYR A 89 -11.30 13.65 9.14
CA TYR A 89 -10.62 14.64 9.98
C TYR A 89 -10.28 15.91 9.23
N ILE A 90 -9.88 15.84 7.96
CA ILE A 90 -9.66 17.05 7.17
C ILE A 90 -10.97 17.83 7.06
N ALA A 91 -12.10 17.17 6.80
CA ALA A 91 -13.41 17.82 6.73
C ALA A 91 -13.81 18.49 8.07
N GLU A 92 -13.42 17.91 9.21
CA GLU A 92 -13.60 18.48 10.56
C GLU A 92 -12.62 19.63 10.89
N GLY A 93 -11.69 19.98 9.98
CA GLY A 93 -10.78 21.11 10.16
C GLY A 93 -9.31 20.74 10.39
N TYR A 94 -8.98 19.45 10.55
CA TYR A 94 -7.61 19.01 10.79
C TYR A 94 -6.71 19.27 9.57
N THR A 95 -5.44 19.60 9.82
CA THR A 95 -4.45 19.66 8.75
C THR A 95 -4.00 18.25 8.37
N VAL A 96 -3.55 18.06 7.13
CA VAL A 96 -2.92 16.79 6.72
C VAL A 96 -1.61 16.53 7.51
N ARG A 97 -0.91 17.61 7.90
CA ARG A 97 0.38 17.59 8.62
C ARG A 97 0.44 18.66 9.72
N GLY A 98 1.36 18.52 10.68
CA GLY A 98 1.59 19.51 11.74
C GLY A 98 0.95 19.15 13.09
N LYS A 99 0.80 20.13 13.99
CA LYS A 99 0.34 19.91 15.38
C LYS A 99 -1.10 19.38 15.49
N HIS A 100 -1.98 19.66 14.52
CA HIS A 100 -3.34 19.12 14.45
C HIS A 100 -3.49 18.21 13.22
N SER A 101 -2.63 17.19 13.15
CA SER A 101 -2.52 16.29 12.01
C SER A 101 -3.61 15.21 12.00
N ALA A 102 -4.40 15.19 10.92
CA ALA A 102 -5.34 14.13 10.58
C ALA A 102 -4.65 12.76 10.49
N VAL A 103 -3.40 12.72 9.99
CA VAL A 103 -2.62 11.49 9.85
C VAL A 103 -2.22 10.93 11.21
N LEU A 104 -1.79 11.78 12.14
CA LEU A 104 -1.44 11.34 13.49
C LEU A 104 -2.68 10.83 14.24
N ARG A 105 -3.80 11.54 14.12
CA ARG A 105 -5.07 11.13 14.74
C ARG A 105 -5.56 9.78 14.20
N ALA A 106 -5.61 9.63 12.88
CA ALA A 106 -6.01 8.38 12.24
C ALA A 106 -5.07 7.22 12.61
N SER A 107 -3.76 7.46 12.70
CA SER A 107 -2.79 6.42 13.09
C SER A 107 -2.99 5.95 14.53
N LYS A 108 -3.25 6.89 15.46
CA LYS A 108 -3.52 6.59 16.86
C LYS A 108 -4.78 5.72 17.03
N GLU A 109 -5.85 6.07 16.34
CA GLU A 109 -7.12 5.34 16.42
C GLU A 109 -7.06 3.95 15.78
N LEU A 110 -6.28 3.80 14.72
CA LEU A 110 -6.06 2.50 14.08
C LEU A 110 -4.98 1.65 14.77
N ASN A 111 -4.39 2.15 15.87
CA ASN A 111 -3.30 1.51 16.59
C ASN A 111 -2.14 1.10 15.67
N ILE A 112 -1.75 1.99 14.75
CA ILE A 112 -0.63 1.78 13.82
C ILE A 112 0.44 2.85 13.99
N LYS A 113 1.67 2.51 13.58
CA LYS A 113 2.75 3.49 13.51
C LYS A 113 2.39 4.60 12.52
N PRO A 114 2.57 5.88 12.89
CA PRO A 114 2.30 6.99 11.98
C PRO A 114 3.09 6.90 10.68
N VAL A 115 2.40 7.12 9.56
CA VAL A 115 3.05 7.25 8.25
C VAL A 115 3.36 8.71 7.93
N HIS A 116 4.31 8.92 7.04
CA HIS A 116 4.57 10.26 6.52
C HIS A 116 3.38 10.75 5.69
N TRP A 117 3.06 12.05 5.76
CA TRP A 117 1.90 12.62 5.04
C TRP A 117 2.01 12.44 3.51
N GLN A 118 3.21 12.37 2.95
CA GLN A 118 3.39 12.09 1.52
C GLN A 118 2.94 10.67 1.16
N THR A 119 3.08 9.71 2.08
CA THR A 119 2.62 8.33 1.89
C THR A 119 1.10 8.29 1.66
N VAL A 120 0.34 9.14 2.37
CA VAL A 120 -1.10 9.32 2.16
C VAL A 120 -1.40 9.81 0.74
N HIS A 121 -0.64 10.78 0.21
CA HIS A 121 -0.80 11.26 -1.16
C HIS A 121 -0.44 10.22 -2.21
N VAL A 122 0.57 9.40 -1.95
CA VAL A 122 0.93 8.27 -2.82
C VAL A 122 -0.21 7.26 -2.86
N TRP A 123 -0.77 6.89 -1.70
CA TRP A 123 -1.90 5.96 -1.65
C TRP A 123 -3.13 6.51 -2.37
N LEU A 124 -3.50 7.78 -2.16
CA LEU A 124 -4.61 8.42 -2.88
C LEU A 124 -4.40 8.44 -4.39
N ARG A 125 -3.15 8.58 -4.87
CA ARG A 125 -2.86 8.65 -6.31
C ARG A 125 -2.77 7.27 -6.97
N ARG A 126 -2.16 6.29 -6.29
CA ARG A 126 -1.78 5.00 -6.90
C ARG A 126 -2.68 3.85 -6.47
N ASP A 127 -3.10 3.82 -5.21
CA ASP A 127 -3.73 2.66 -4.60
C ASP A 127 -5.25 2.86 -4.41
N PHE A 128 -5.72 4.09 -4.25
CA PHE A 128 -7.11 4.44 -3.91
C PHE A 128 -7.60 5.72 -4.62
N ASN A 129 -7.52 5.76 -5.95
CA ASN A 129 -7.91 6.93 -6.75
C ASN A 129 -9.40 7.27 -6.60
N GLU A 130 -10.24 6.30 -6.26
CA GLU A 130 -11.67 6.50 -5.97
C GLU A 130 -11.92 7.40 -4.76
N LEU A 131 -10.96 7.53 -3.83
CA LEU A 131 -11.09 8.41 -2.66
C LEU A 131 -10.59 9.84 -2.92
N LYS A 132 -10.05 10.12 -4.12
CA LYS A 132 -9.41 11.39 -4.44
C LYS A 132 -10.41 12.55 -4.42
N GLU A 133 -11.61 12.35 -4.96
CA GLU A 133 -12.65 13.39 -4.98
C GLU A 133 -13.12 13.73 -3.57
N SER A 134 -13.35 12.71 -2.73
CA SER A 134 -13.71 12.90 -1.32
C SER A 134 -12.61 13.66 -0.56
N TYR A 135 -11.34 13.36 -0.84
CA TYR A 135 -10.21 14.08 -0.25
C TYR A 135 -10.16 15.56 -0.67
N LEU A 136 -10.41 15.86 -1.94
CA LEU A 136 -10.48 17.25 -2.42
C LEU A 136 -11.66 18.00 -1.80
N ALA A 137 -12.84 17.37 -1.73
CA ALA A 137 -14.01 17.93 -1.08
C ALA A 137 -13.75 18.24 0.41
N ALA A 138 -13.07 17.34 1.13
CA ALA A 138 -12.68 17.57 2.53
C ALA A 138 -11.73 18.76 2.68
N LYS A 139 -10.76 18.93 1.76
CA LYS A 139 -9.87 20.11 1.78
C LYS A 139 -10.63 21.42 1.59
N GLU A 140 -11.64 21.46 0.73
CA GLU A 140 -12.49 22.64 0.55
C GLU A 140 -13.41 22.87 1.76
N ALA A 141 -13.95 21.81 2.38
CA ALA A 141 -14.69 21.92 3.64
C ALA A 141 -13.82 22.52 4.76
N ARG A 142 -12.56 22.09 4.87
CA ARG A 142 -11.60 22.66 5.83
C ARG A 142 -11.37 24.16 5.65
N LYS A 143 -11.24 24.63 4.41
CA LYS A 143 -11.05 26.06 4.12
C LYS A 143 -12.24 26.84 4.63
N ARG A 144 -13.46 26.41 4.30
CA ARG A 144 -14.71 27.00 4.80
C ARG A 144 -14.78 27.02 6.33
N HIS A 145 -14.42 25.91 6.99
CA HIS A 145 -14.37 25.86 8.45
C HIS A 145 -13.36 26.86 9.04
N THR A 146 -12.19 27.00 8.42
CA THR A 146 -11.18 27.98 8.85
C THR A 146 -11.68 29.42 8.69
N GLU A 147 -12.33 29.73 7.57
CA GLU A 147 -12.90 31.05 7.31
C GLU A 147 -14.01 31.40 8.31
N LEU A 148 -14.92 30.47 8.59
CA LEU A 148 -15.99 30.66 9.58
C LEU A 148 -15.42 30.91 10.98
N LYS A 149 -14.41 30.12 11.38
CA LYS A 149 -13.75 30.31 12.67
C LYS A 149 -13.07 31.69 12.78
N ARG A 150 -12.47 32.17 11.69
CA ARG A 150 -11.86 33.51 11.65
C ARG A 150 -12.91 34.60 11.81
N LYS A 151 -14.02 34.52 11.06
CA LYS A 151 -15.14 35.47 11.16
C LYS A 151 -15.78 35.49 12.56
N ALA A 152 -15.83 34.36 13.26
CA ALA A 152 -16.38 34.29 14.61
C ALA A 152 -15.45 34.89 15.69
N MET A 153 -14.19 35.20 15.34
CA MET A 153 -13.19 35.82 16.22
C MET A 153 -12.97 37.31 15.91
N GLU A 154 -13.61 37.82 14.86
CA GLU A 154 -13.67 39.23 14.46
C GLU A 154 -14.89 39.90 15.09
#